data_AF-A0A1K2ISM4-F1
#
_entry.id   AF-A0A1K2ISM4-F1
#
_cell.length_a   1.000
_cell.length_b   1.000
_cell.length_c   1.000
_cell.angle_alpha   90.00
_cell.angle_beta   90.00
_cell.angle_gamma   90.00
#
_symmetry.space_group_name_H-M   'P 1'
#
loop_
_entity.id
_entity.type
_entity.pdbx_description
1 polymer ?
#
loop_
_entity_poly.entity_id
_entity_poly.type
_entity_poly.pdbx_seq_one_letter_code
_entity_poly.pdbx_strand_id
1 'polypeptide(L)'
;MTNRIFTIGSEWLYMKVYSSPFFADKILLPIGEYINTLIEKKIIEKFFFIRYSDPDFHIRIRLKLFDKSLFSTIIAEMHAILDKDIQNRTVEIRMESYKRELERYSPELIDDIETLFFYNSLSILNLLKRIEDNALDDSKRWLFGLFYIDNLLSLFGMSIEEKLEFAKLNNESFGNEFNKNKLLNKQLDKKYRSKKELIDTIFINEAYKDTIYNDSFALQQIIQNINDKKERKDFHYILSSIIHMDCNRLFRDEQRKHEYVLYDFLYRYYKKLAFAKNELC
;
A
#
# COMPACT_ATOMS: atom_id res chain seq x y z
N MET A 1 -21.97 13.54 -10.36
CA MET A 1 -22.22 12.11 -10.04
C MET A 1 -20.90 11.37 -10.17
N THR A 2 -20.41 10.77 -9.09
CA THR A 2 -19.16 9.98 -9.13
C THR A 2 -19.42 8.66 -9.87
N ASN A 3 -18.70 8.41 -10.96
CA ASN A 3 -18.86 7.18 -11.74
C ASN A 3 -18.42 5.96 -10.92
N ARG A 4 -19.22 4.89 -10.95
CA ARG A 4 -18.95 3.67 -10.16
C ARG A 4 -18.23 2.58 -10.94
N ILE A 5 -18.56 2.42 -12.22
CA ILE A 5 -18.08 1.32 -13.06
C ILE A 5 -17.46 1.91 -14.31
N PHE A 6 -16.24 1.49 -14.61
CA PHE A 6 -15.51 1.79 -15.83
C PHE A 6 -15.31 0.50 -16.60
N THR A 7 -15.99 0.40 -17.74
CA THR A 7 -15.95 -0.79 -18.60
C THR A 7 -14.70 -0.78 -19.49
N ILE A 8 -14.40 -1.92 -20.12
CA ILE A 8 -13.32 -2.04 -21.10
C ILE A 8 -13.51 -0.98 -22.21
N GLY A 9 -12.44 -0.26 -22.56
CA GLY A 9 -12.46 0.85 -23.52
C GLY A 9 -12.84 2.23 -22.94
N SER A 10 -13.09 2.32 -21.64
CA SER A 10 -13.16 3.62 -20.93
C SER A 10 -11.76 4.18 -20.62
N GLU A 11 -11.70 5.29 -19.88
CA GLU A 11 -10.45 5.88 -19.40
C GLU A 11 -9.68 4.99 -18.41
N TRP A 12 -10.29 3.95 -17.84
CA TRP A 12 -9.60 2.99 -16.97
C TRP A 12 -9.30 1.67 -17.69
N LEU A 13 -8.01 1.35 -17.80
CA LEU A 13 -7.50 0.05 -18.20
C LEU A 13 -7.29 -0.80 -16.93
N TYR A 14 -8.02 -1.91 -16.80
CA TYR A 14 -7.90 -2.82 -15.67
C TYR A 14 -7.55 -4.25 -16.12
N MET A 15 -6.39 -4.72 -15.67
CA MET A 15 -5.86 -6.06 -15.90
C MET A 15 -5.76 -6.85 -14.60
N LYS A 16 -6.10 -8.13 -14.65
CA LYS A 16 -5.70 -9.15 -13.67
C LYS A 16 -4.56 -9.96 -14.28
N VAL A 17 -3.40 -9.94 -13.64
CA VAL A 17 -2.22 -10.71 -14.03
C VAL A 17 -2.09 -11.87 -13.05
N TYR A 18 -2.58 -13.04 -13.43
CA TYR A 18 -2.53 -14.27 -12.64
C TYR A 18 -1.12 -14.84 -12.68
N SER A 19 -0.60 -15.23 -11.50
CA SER A 19 0.70 -15.89 -11.35
C SER A 19 0.82 -16.51 -9.96
N SER A 20 1.99 -17.05 -9.59
CA SER A 20 2.24 -17.44 -8.21
C SER A 20 2.73 -16.25 -7.36
N PRO A 21 2.48 -16.25 -6.03
CA PRO A 21 2.98 -15.20 -5.14
C PRO A 21 4.50 -15.00 -5.20
N PHE A 22 5.25 -16.07 -5.50
CA PHE A 22 6.71 -16.06 -5.59
C PHE A 22 7.23 -15.24 -6.78
N PHE A 23 6.51 -15.24 -7.91
CA PHE A 23 6.90 -14.50 -9.11
C PHE A 23 6.35 -13.07 -9.15
N ALA A 24 5.45 -12.70 -8.23
CA ALA A 24 4.75 -11.42 -8.24
C ALA A 24 5.70 -10.20 -8.29
N ASP A 25 6.81 -10.22 -7.55
CA ASP A 25 7.79 -9.12 -7.56
C ASP A 25 8.55 -9.06 -8.88
N LYS A 26 8.92 -10.22 -9.42
CA LYS A 26 9.62 -10.32 -10.72
C LYS A 26 8.77 -9.82 -11.87
N ILE A 27 7.45 -10.00 -11.79
CA ILE A 27 6.48 -9.47 -12.75
C ILE A 27 6.32 -7.96 -12.59
N LEU A 28 6.29 -7.45 -11.34
CA LEU A 28 6.09 -6.03 -11.07
C LEU A 28 7.27 -5.15 -11.47
N LEU A 29 8.51 -5.66 -11.45
CA LEU A 29 9.71 -4.89 -11.81
C LEU A 29 9.67 -4.34 -13.25
N PRO A 30 9.55 -5.17 -14.31
CA PRO A 30 9.51 -4.66 -15.69
C PRO A 30 8.22 -3.88 -15.98
N ILE A 31 7.10 -4.23 -15.32
CA ILE A 31 5.88 -3.41 -15.38
C ILE A 31 6.16 -2.02 -14.79
N GLY A 32 6.85 -1.93 -13.67
CA GLY A 32 7.19 -0.66 -13.02
C GLY A 32 8.04 0.24 -13.91
N GLU A 33 9.03 -0.32 -14.60
CA GLU A 33 9.86 0.42 -15.59
C GLU A 33 9.00 0.99 -16.74
N TYR A 34 8.05 0.20 -17.24
CA TYR A 34 7.12 0.64 -18.25
C TYR A 34 6.15 1.72 -17.73
N ILE A 35 5.63 1.56 -16.51
CA ILE A 35 4.78 2.58 -15.87
C ILE A 35 5.51 3.91 -15.73
N ASN A 36 6.78 3.92 -15.33
CA ASN A 36 7.59 5.14 -15.28
C ASN A 36 7.65 5.82 -16.66
N THR A 37 7.86 5.04 -17.72
CA THR A 37 7.83 5.55 -19.11
C THR A 37 6.49 6.18 -19.46
N LEU A 38 5.37 5.58 -19.05
CA LEU A 38 4.03 6.12 -19.30
C LEU A 38 3.78 7.42 -18.53
N ILE A 39 4.30 7.54 -17.30
CA ILE A 39 4.20 8.76 -16.48
C ILE A 39 5.01 9.89 -17.13
N GLU A 40 6.28 9.64 -17.49
CA GLU A 40 7.15 10.62 -18.14
C GLU A 40 6.55 11.18 -19.44
N LYS A 41 5.94 10.29 -20.24
CA LYS A 41 5.25 10.65 -21.48
C LYS A 41 3.87 11.26 -21.28
N LYS A 42 3.39 11.39 -20.04
CA LYS A 42 2.04 11.87 -19.69
C LYS A 42 0.94 11.09 -20.42
N ILE A 43 1.09 9.77 -20.49
CA ILE A 43 0.09 8.86 -21.08
C ILE A 43 -0.95 8.44 -20.02
N ILE A 44 -0.52 8.29 -18.77
CA ILE A 44 -1.37 7.89 -17.65
C ILE A 44 -1.47 9.00 -16.60
N GLU A 45 -2.69 9.18 -16.09
CA GLU A 45 -2.99 10.10 -14.98
C GLU A 45 -2.73 9.42 -13.63
N LYS A 46 -3.15 8.16 -13.50
CA LYS A 46 -3.01 7.38 -12.27
C LYS A 46 -2.66 5.94 -12.60
N PHE A 47 -1.87 5.32 -11.75
CA PHE A 47 -1.61 3.88 -11.78
C PHE A 47 -1.71 3.33 -10.37
N PHE A 48 -2.32 2.18 -10.17
CA PHE A 48 -2.09 1.44 -8.95
C PHE A 48 -2.28 -0.05 -9.16
N PHE A 49 -1.58 -0.83 -8.34
CA PHE A 49 -1.78 -2.27 -8.30
C PHE A 49 -2.21 -2.72 -6.91
N ILE A 50 -2.78 -3.92 -6.81
CA ILE A 50 -2.98 -4.64 -5.54
C ILE A 50 -2.71 -6.12 -5.77
N ARG A 51 -2.15 -6.83 -4.78
CA ARG A 51 -2.05 -8.30 -4.81
C ARG A 51 -3.31 -8.87 -4.20
N TYR A 52 -3.84 -9.93 -4.79
CA TYR A 52 -5.11 -10.52 -4.38
C TYR A 52 -5.11 -12.03 -4.62
N SER A 53 -5.92 -12.76 -3.85
CA SER A 53 -6.11 -14.20 -4.01
C SER A 53 -7.60 -14.50 -4.01
N ASP A 54 -8.20 -14.70 -5.20
CA ASP A 54 -9.59 -15.14 -5.35
C ASP A 54 -9.93 -15.46 -6.84
N PRO A 55 -10.18 -16.73 -7.23
CA PRO A 55 -9.85 -17.96 -6.48
C PRO A 55 -8.32 -18.17 -6.39
N ASP A 56 -7.59 -17.71 -7.40
CA ASP A 56 -6.14 -17.84 -7.51
C ASP A 56 -5.42 -16.50 -7.27
N PHE A 57 -4.13 -16.57 -6.97
CA PHE A 57 -3.29 -15.38 -6.79
C PHE A 57 -3.16 -14.61 -8.11
N HIS A 58 -3.35 -13.29 -8.02
CA HIS A 58 -3.18 -12.38 -9.14
C HIS A 58 -2.85 -10.97 -8.67
N ILE A 59 -2.25 -10.21 -9.59
CA ILE A 59 -2.00 -8.77 -9.43
C ILE A 59 -3.08 -8.04 -10.22
N ARG A 60 -3.82 -7.18 -9.53
CA ARG A 60 -4.81 -6.30 -10.16
C ARG A 60 -4.14 -4.99 -10.49
N ILE A 61 -3.95 -4.69 -11.77
CA ILE A 61 -3.25 -3.52 -12.26
C ILE A 61 -4.26 -2.57 -12.91
N ARG A 62 -4.30 -1.32 -12.47
CA ARG A 62 -5.23 -0.30 -12.97
C ARG A 62 -4.46 0.92 -13.44
N LEU A 63 -4.77 1.38 -14.64
CA LEU A 63 -4.22 2.57 -15.24
C LEU A 63 -5.36 3.48 -15.67
N LYS A 64 -5.34 4.74 -15.23
CA LYS A 64 -6.21 5.78 -15.76
C LYS A 64 -5.46 6.50 -16.86
N LEU A 65 -5.98 6.45 -18.07
CA LEU A 65 -5.35 7.00 -19.27
C LEU A 65 -5.78 8.47 -19.45
N PHE A 66 -4.85 9.34 -19.86
CA PHE A 66 -5.21 10.67 -20.34
C PHE A 66 -5.92 10.60 -21.70
N ASP A 67 -5.52 9.66 -22.55
CA ASP A 67 -6.15 9.37 -23.83
C ASP A 67 -6.49 7.88 -23.96
N LYS A 68 -7.79 7.57 -23.98
CA LYS A 68 -8.30 6.20 -24.16
C LYS A 68 -8.02 5.61 -25.54
N SER A 69 -7.62 6.41 -26.53
CA SER A 69 -7.22 5.88 -27.85
C SER A 69 -6.00 4.97 -27.76
N LEU A 70 -5.17 5.13 -26.72
CA LEU A 70 -3.95 4.35 -26.46
C LEU A 70 -4.22 2.99 -25.79
N PHE A 71 -5.49 2.66 -25.51
CA PHE A 71 -5.87 1.44 -24.80
C PHE A 71 -5.31 0.16 -25.45
N SER A 72 -5.42 0.02 -26.77
CA SER A 72 -4.89 -1.15 -27.50
C SER A 72 -3.37 -1.20 -27.51
N THR A 73 -2.71 -0.03 -27.63
CA THR A 73 -1.25 0.08 -27.64
C THR A 73 -0.67 -0.37 -26.31
N ILE A 74 -1.24 0.10 -25.19
CA ILE A 74 -0.78 -0.26 -23.86
C ILE A 74 -0.97 -1.76 -23.59
N ILE A 75 -2.08 -2.36 -24.05
CA ILE A 75 -2.28 -3.82 -23.93
C ILE A 75 -1.21 -4.59 -24.70
N ALA A 76 -0.91 -4.18 -25.94
CA ALA A 76 0.11 -4.82 -26.76
C ALA A 76 1.51 -4.71 -26.12
N GLU A 77 1.85 -3.54 -25.58
CA GLU A 77 3.12 -3.30 -24.89
C GLU A 77 3.23 -4.11 -23.58
N MET A 78 2.17 -4.14 -22.77
CA MET A 78 2.10 -4.98 -21.57
C MET A 78 2.23 -6.48 -21.88
N HIS A 79 1.61 -6.94 -22.97
CA HIS A 79 1.77 -8.31 -23.45
C HIS A 79 3.23 -8.57 -23.86
N ALA A 80 3.86 -7.66 -24.59
CA ALA A 80 5.26 -7.81 -25.01
C ALA A 80 6.21 -7.88 -23.82
N ILE A 81 6.00 -7.07 -22.78
CA ILE A 81 6.79 -7.09 -21.55
C ILE A 81 6.72 -8.45 -20.84
N LEU A 82 5.55 -9.08 -20.86
CA LEU A 82 5.30 -10.35 -20.17
C LEU A 82 5.33 -11.56 -21.11
N ASP A 83 5.73 -11.40 -22.37
CA ASP A 83 5.57 -12.43 -23.41
C ASP A 83 6.26 -13.73 -23.00
N LYS A 84 7.50 -13.65 -22.50
CA LYS A 84 8.24 -14.83 -22.02
C LYS A 84 7.49 -15.58 -20.92
N ASP A 85 6.89 -14.87 -19.96
CA ASP A 85 6.15 -15.48 -18.86
C ASP A 85 4.80 -16.07 -19.33
N ILE A 86 4.16 -15.42 -20.31
CA ILE A 86 2.94 -15.91 -20.96
C ILE A 86 3.24 -17.20 -21.74
N GLN A 87 4.29 -17.22 -22.58
CA GLN A 87 4.67 -18.41 -23.36
C GLN A 87 5.03 -19.59 -22.45
N ASN A 88 5.67 -19.32 -21.31
CA ASN A 88 5.98 -20.34 -20.31
C ASN A 88 4.79 -20.73 -19.41
N ARG A 89 3.62 -20.12 -19.60
CA ARG A 89 2.40 -20.32 -18.80
C ARG A 89 2.57 -20.02 -17.31
N THR A 90 3.53 -19.15 -16.95
CA THR A 90 3.71 -18.65 -15.58
C THR A 90 2.87 -17.41 -15.30
N VAL A 91 2.36 -16.77 -16.36
CA VAL A 91 1.47 -15.61 -16.31
C VAL A 91 0.26 -15.81 -17.23
N GLU A 92 -0.91 -15.44 -16.75
CA GLU A 92 -2.13 -15.27 -17.56
C GLU A 92 -2.71 -13.88 -17.32
N ILE A 93 -3.06 -13.15 -18.38
CA ILE A 93 -3.63 -11.80 -18.28
C ILE A 93 -5.11 -11.85 -18.64
N ARG A 94 -5.96 -11.25 -17.79
CA ARG A 94 -7.40 -11.06 -18.04
C ARG A 94 -7.77 -9.59 -17.94
N MET A 95 -8.60 -9.13 -18.87
CA MET A 95 -9.17 -7.78 -18.84
C MET A 95 -10.49 -7.77 -18.06
N GLU A 96 -10.73 -6.72 -17.29
CA GLU A 96 -11.97 -6.60 -16.51
C GLU A 96 -12.43 -5.15 -16.39
N SER A 97 -13.68 -4.96 -15.95
CA SER A 97 -14.21 -3.63 -15.65
C SER A 97 -13.79 -3.19 -14.25
N TYR A 98 -13.37 -1.93 -14.09
CA TYR A 98 -13.04 -1.39 -12.79
C TYR A 98 -14.30 -0.89 -12.08
N LYS A 99 -14.63 -1.50 -10.93
CA LYS A 99 -15.70 -1.04 -10.04
C LYS A 99 -15.09 -0.35 -8.81
N ARG A 100 -15.39 0.93 -8.63
CA ARG A 100 -14.99 1.72 -7.45
C ARG A 100 -15.73 1.25 -6.19
N GLU A 101 -15.02 1.20 -5.08
CA GLU A 101 -15.53 0.86 -3.74
C GLU A 101 -16.03 2.11 -3.02
N LEU A 102 -17.06 2.76 -3.58
CA LEU A 102 -17.58 4.05 -3.09
C LEU A 102 -18.10 3.97 -1.65
N GLU A 103 -18.61 2.81 -1.24
CA GLU A 103 -19.07 2.55 0.12
C GLU A 103 -17.92 2.53 1.13
N ARG A 104 -16.74 2.03 0.72
CA ARG A 104 -15.57 1.90 1.59
C ARG A 104 -14.85 3.24 1.76
N TYR A 105 -14.76 4.03 0.69
CA TYR A 105 -13.91 5.22 0.65
C TYR A 105 -14.67 6.54 0.56
N SER A 106 -16.01 6.52 0.54
CA SER A 106 -16.86 7.68 0.26
C SER A 106 -16.75 8.17 -1.20
N PRO A 107 -17.89 8.46 -1.88
CA PRO A 107 -17.87 8.99 -3.24
C PRO A 107 -17.10 10.30 -3.42
N GLU A 108 -16.98 11.10 -2.36
CA GLU A 108 -16.34 12.41 -2.39
C GLU A 108 -14.82 12.35 -2.23
N LEU A 109 -14.28 11.23 -1.72
CA LEU A 109 -12.84 11.06 -1.48
C LEU A 109 -12.22 10.04 -2.43
N ILE A 110 -13.01 9.29 -3.19
CA ILE A 110 -12.48 8.16 -3.99
C ILE A 110 -11.38 8.58 -4.96
N ASP A 111 -11.47 9.76 -5.57
CA ASP A 111 -10.44 10.24 -6.48
C ASP A 111 -9.14 10.57 -5.73
N ASP A 112 -9.22 11.16 -4.54
CA ASP A 112 -8.08 11.43 -3.66
C ASP A 112 -7.42 10.12 -3.17
N ILE A 113 -8.24 9.13 -2.81
CA ILE A 113 -7.80 7.79 -2.37
C ILE A 113 -7.10 7.05 -3.51
N GLU A 114 -7.60 7.11 -4.74
CA GLU A 114 -6.93 6.54 -5.91
C GLU A 114 -5.57 7.19 -6.16
N THR A 115 -5.42 8.48 -5.84
CA THR A 115 -4.13 9.17 -5.94
C THR A 115 -3.17 8.71 -4.83
N LEU A 116 -3.65 8.49 -3.59
CA LEU A 116 -2.84 7.86 -2.53
C LEU A 116 -2.38 6.46 -2.94
N PHE A 117 -3.29 5.66 -3.53
CA PHE A 117 -2.95 4.35 -4.06
C PHE A 117 -1.90 4.40 -5.16
N PHE A 118 -1.88 5.47 -5.94
CA PHE A 118 -0.86 5.69 -6.94
C PHE A 118 0.51 5.94 -6.33
N TYR A 119 0.62 6.89 -5.41
CA TYR A 119 1.90 7.15 -4.73
C TYR A 119 2.40 5.97 -3.90
N ASN A 120 1.51 5.24 -3.22
CA ASN A 120 1.89 4.00 -2.55
C ASN A 120 2.42 2.96 -3.54
N SER A 121 1.71 2.73 -4.65
CA SER A 121 2.15 1.76 -5.67
C SER A 121 3.53 2.10 -6.23
N LEU A 122 3.81 3.37 -6.51
CA LEU A 122 5.13 3.83 -6.94
C LEU A 122 6.21 3.61 -5.87
N SER A 123 5.87 3.88 -4.60
CA SER A 123 6.78 3.65 -3.47
C SER A 123 7.14 2.17 -3.33
N ILE A 124 6.17 1.28 -3.54
CA ILE A 124 6.41 -0.17 -3.53
C ILE A 124 7.26 -0.60 -4.73
N LEU A 125 7.01 -0.08 -5.94
CA LEU A 125 7.85 -0.38 -7.11
C LEU A 125 9.31 0.06 -6.88
N ASN A 126 9.53 1.24 -6.31
CA ASN A 126 10.85 1.72 -5.93
C ASN A 126 11.52 0.82 -4.88
N LEU A 127 10.76 0.42 -3.85
CA LEU A 127 11.24 -0.55 -2.85
C LEU A 127 11.70 -1.85 -3.51
N LEU A 128 10.89 -2.41 -4.42
CA LEU A 128 11.23 -3.63 -5.13
C LEU A 128 12.50 -3.46 -5.97
N LYS A 129 12.65 -2.31 -6.66
CA LYS A 129 13.84 -2.02 -7.45
C LYS A 129 15.10 -1.95 -6.58
N ARG A 130 15.04 -1.23 -5.46
CA ARG A 130 16.15 -1.15 -4.50
C ARG A 130 16.51 -2.51 -3.89
N ILE A 131 15.54 -3.40 -3.73
CA ILE A 131 15.79 -4.79 -3.31
C ILE A 131 16.49 -5.59 -4.43
N GLU A 132 16.01 -5.46 -5.68
CA GLU A 132 16.65 -6.09 -6.85
C GLU A 132 18.12 -5.67 -7.00
N ASP A 133 18.39 -4.37 -6.81
CA ASP A 133 19.73 -3.79 -6.90
C ASP A 133 20.61 -4.09 -5.66
N ASN A 134 20.14 -4.91 -4.71
CA ASN A 134 20.78 -5.23 -3.43
C ASN A 134 21.07 -4.01 -2.53
N ALA A 135 20.42 -2.87 -2.78
CA ALA A 135 20.52 -1.68 -1.93
C ALA A 135 19.68 -1.82 -0.65
N LEU A 136 18.66 -2.69 -0.65
CA LEU A 136 17.82 -3.01 0.50
C LEU A 136 17.66 -4.52 0.67
N ASP A 137 17.58 -4.94 1.94
CA ASP A 137 17.36 -6.34 2.32
C ASP A 137 15.85 -6.67 2.37
N ASP A 138 15.40 -7.60 1.53
CA ASP A 138 14.00 -8.02 1.45
C ASP A 138 13.45 -8.56 2.78
N SER A 139 14.31 -9.18 3.61
CA SER A 139 13.91 -9.68 4.93
C SER A 139 13.47 -8.56 5.89
N LYS A 140 13.80 -7.30 5.54
CA LYS A 140 13.47 -6.08 6.28
C LYS A 140 12.28 -5.33 5.69
N ARG A 141 11.57 -5.86 4.70
CA ARG A 141 10.37 -5.22 4.11
C ARG A 141 9.32 -4.79 5.14
N TRP A 142 9.18 -5.51 6.24
CA TRP A 142 8.28 -5.12 7.33
C TRP A 142 8.68 -3.80 8.02
N LEU A 143 9.97 -3.43 8.05
CA LEU A 143 10.43 -2.12 8.53
C LEU A 143 9.93 -1.00 7.61
N PHE A 144 9.91 -1.23 6.28
CA PHE A 144 9.29 -0.29 5.35
C PHE A 144 7.81 -0.12 5.66
N GLY A 145 7.10 -1.22 5.95
CA GLY A 145 5.69 -1.16 6.37
C GLY A 145 5.47 -0.31 7.62
N LEU A 146 6.31 -0.48 8.66
CA LEU A 146 6.24 0.36 9.87
C LEU A 146 6.51 1.83 9.56
N PHE A 147 7.58 2.10 8.80
CA PHE A 147 7.97 3.45 8.41
C PHE A 147 6.88 4.14 7.59
N TYR A 148 6.32 3.44 6.61
CA TYR A 148 5.28 3.98 5.72
C TYR A 148 4.01 4.32 6.51
N ILE A 149 3.54 3.43 7.39
CA ILE A 149 2.37 3.70 8.23
C ILE A 149 2.63 4.91 9.13
N ASP A 150 3.76 4.97 9.83
CA ASP A 150 4.06 6.12 10.68
C ASP A 150 4.17 7.43 9.90
N ASN A 151 4.79 7.40 8.72
CA ASN A 151 4.86 8.55 7.82
C ASN A 151 3.46 9.00 7.38
N LEU A 152 2.59 8.07 6.97
CA LEU A 152 1.22 8.36 6.58
C LEU A 152 0.42 8.99 7.74
N LEU A 153 0.47 8.40 8.94
CA LEU A 153 -0.20 8.96 10.12
C LEU A 153 0.34 10.37 10.47
N SER A 154 1.64 10.60 10.27
CA SER A 154 2.26 11.92 10.45
C SER A 154 1.78 12.93 9.41
N LEU A 155 1.61 12.52 8.15
CA LEU A 155 1.06 13.36 7.10
C LEU A 155 -0.35 13.82 7.46
N PHE A 156 -1.19 12.93 8.00
CA PHE A 156 -2.51 13.28 8.56
C PHE A 156 -2.45 14.16 9.82
N GLY A 157 -1.26 14.63 10.24
CA GLY A 157 -1.09 15.54 11.37
C GLY A 157 -1.39 14.90 12.72
N MET A 158 -1.34 13.57 12.82
CA MET A 158 -1.67 12.88 14.06
C MET A 158 -0.55 13.03 15.10
N SER A 159 -0.93 13.46 16.29
CA SER A 159 -0.10 13.44 17.50
C SER A 159 0.27 12.02 17.91
N ILE A 160 1.26 11.89 18.80
CA ILE A 160 1.68 10.57 19.29
C ILE A 160 0.54 9.86 20.05
N GLU A 161 -0.32 10.62 20.73
CA GLU A 161 -1.50 10.11 21.43
C GLU A 161 -2.56 9.58 20.44
N GLU A 162 -2.84 10.32 19.37
CA GLU A 162 -3.76 9.88 18.31
C GLU A 162 -3.22 8.64 17.57
N LYS A 163 -1.91 8.61 17.26
CA LYS A 163 -1.25 7.45 16.66
C LYS A 163 -1.32 6.23 17.56
N LEU A 164 -1.11 6.40 18.86
CA LEU A 164 -1.22 5.34 19.85
C LEU A 164 -2.63 4.75 19.88
N GLU A 165 -3.66 5.59 19.95
CA GLU A 165 -5.04 5.12 19.96
C GLU A 165 -5.44 4.45 18.64
N PHE A 166 -5.00 5.00 17.50
CA PHE A 166 -5.22 4.37 16.19
C PHE A 166 -4.59 2.98 16.10
N ALA A 167 -3.33 2.84 16.50
CA ALA A 167 -2.63 1.55 16.49
C ALA A 167 -3.26 0.56 17.47
N LYS A 168 -3.74 1.03 18.63
CA LYS A 168 -4.42 0.22 19.64
C LYS A 168 -5.73 -0.36 19.11
N LEU A 169 -6.62 0.49 18.56
CA LEU A 169 -7.91 0.06 18.03
C LEU A 169 -7.76 -1.00 16.93
N ASN A 170 -6.81 -0.79 16.00
CA ASN A 170 -6.50 -1.77 14.96
C ASN A 170 -5.87 -3.05 15.54
N ASN A 171 -4.97 -2.93 16.54
CA ASN A 171 -4.39 -4.09 17.23
C ASN A 171 -5.45 -4.94 17.96
N GLU A 172 -6.47 -4.31 18.54
CA GLU A 172 -7.58 -4.97 19.22
C GLU A 172 -8.51 -5.67 18.21
N SER A 173 -8.86 -5.02 17.10
CA SER A 173 -9.64 -5.61 16.00
C SER A 173 -8.94 -6.83 15.39
N PHE A 174 -7.73 -6.62 14.85
CA PHE A 174 -6.56 -7.46 15.09
C PHE A 174 -6.70 -8.75 15.89
N GLY A 175 -6.59 -8.55 17.20
CA GLY A 175 -6.55 -9.60 18.20
C GLY A 175 -7.85 -10.36 18.27
N ASN A 176 -9.00 -9.73 18.05
CA ASN A 176 -10.29 -10.43 18.02
C ASN A 176 -10.37 -11.41 16.85
N GLU A 177 -10.01 -10.97 15.65
CA GLU A 177 -9.97 -11.82 14.45
C GLU A 177 -9.04 -13.03 14.63
N PHE A 178 -7.83 -12.80 15.14
CA PHE A 178 -6.83 -13.85 15.33
C PHE A 178 -6.94 -14.57 16.69
N ASN A 179 -8.03 -14.36 17.44
CA ASN A 179 -8.26 -14.96 18.76
C ASN A 179 -7.05 -14.82 19.71
N LYS A 180 -6.54 -13.60 19.86
CA LYS A 180 -5.35 -13.26 20.66
C LYS A 180 -5.53 -13.73 22.09
N ASN A 181 -4.77 -14.76 22.45
CA ASN A 181 -4.66 -15.25 23.81
C ASN A 181 -3.34 -14.81 24.46
N LYS A 182 -3.16 -15.15 25.74
CA LYS A 182 -1.94 -14.84 26.50
C LYS A 182 -0.66 -15.38 25.82
N LEU A 183 -0.75 -16.54 25.17
CA LEU A 183 0.38 -17.16 24.46
C LEU A 183 0.79 -16.34 23.23
N LEU A 184 -0.16 -15.99 22.37
CA LEU A 184 0.09 -15.17 21.18
C LEU A 184 0.64 -13.80 21.55
N ASN A 185 0.07 -13.16 22.59
CA ASN A 185 0.60 -11.89 23.08
C ASN A 185 2.06 -12.02 23.56
N LYS A 186 2.41 -13.12 24.25
CA LYS A 186 3.80 -13.39 24.68
C LYS A 186 4.73 -13.60 23.49
N GLN A 187 4.27 -14.25 22.42
CA GLN A 187 5.05 -14.43 21.18
C GLN A 187 5.28 -13.09 20.47
N LEU A 188 4.25 -12.24 20.37
CA LEU A 188 4.36 -10.91 19.77
C LEU A 188 5.31 -10.02 20.58
N ASP A 189 5.21 -10.03 21.90
CA ASP A 189 6.12 -9.29 22.79
C ASP A 189 7.58 -9.76 22.63
N LYS A 190 7.81 -11.08 22.57
CA LYS A 190 9.15 -11.64 22.31
C LYS A 190 9.70 -11.18 20.96
N LYS A 191 8.87 -11.20 19.90
CA LYS A 191 9.26 -10.74 18.56
C LYS A 191 9.57 -9.24 18.53
N TYR A 192 8.75 -8.42 19.21
CA TYR A 192 9.00 -6.99 19.30
C TYR A 192 10.34 -6.70 19.99
N ARG A 193 10.58 -7.32 21.16
CA ARG A 193 11.83 -7.11 21.92
C ARG A 193 13.07 -7.48 21.11
N SER A 194 13.04 -8.58 20.35
CA SER A 194 14.18 -8.99 19.53
C SER A 194 14.41 -8.10 18.30
N LYS A 195 13.47 -7.22 17.96
CA LYS A 195 13.54 -6.29 16.83
C LYS A 195 13.56 -4.81 17.27
N LYS A 196 13.58 -4.55 18.58
CA LYS A 196 13.42 -3.22 19.17
C LYS A 196 14.43 -2.20 18.62
N GLU A 197 15.70 -2.56 18.53
CA GLU A 197 16.75 -1.65 18.03
C GLU A 197 16.50 -1.24 16.57
N LEU A 198 16.07 -2.18 15.72
CA LEU A 198 15.73 -1.90 14.32
C LEU A 198 14.51 -0.98 14.21
N ILE A 199 13.50 -1.20 15.05
CA ILE A 199 12.28 -0.37 15.12
C ILE A 199 12.62 1.03 15.62
N ASP A 200 13.41 1.15 16.69
CA ASP A 200 13.80 2.46 17.24
C ASP A 200 14.61 3.27 16.22
N THR A 201 15.45 2.59 15.42
CA THR A 201 16.33 3.23 14.44
C THR A 201 15.59 3.64 13.15
N ILE A 202 14.55 2.90 12.73
CA ILE A 202 13.97 3.14 11.40
C ILE A 202 13.25 4.49 11.27
N PHE A 203 12.68 4.99 12.36
CA PHE A 203 12.01 6.29 12.38
C PHE A 203 12.99 7.47 12.49
N ILE A 204 14.26 7.22 12.82
CA ILE A 204 15.30 8.25 12.96
C ILE A 204 16.14 8.34 11.68
N ASN A 205 16.55 7.21 11.13
CA ASN A 205 17.58 7.18 10.09
C ASN A 205 17.08 7.48 8.68
N GLU A 206 15.80 7.83 8.51
CA GLU A 206 15.17 8.17 7.22
C GLU A 206 15.49 7.18 6.07
N ALA A 207 15.84 5.92 6.39
CA ALA A 207 16.47 4.99 5.43
C ALA A 207 15.57 4.62 4.23
N TYR A 208 14.26 4.85 4.38
CA TYR A 208 13.25 4.65 3.36
C TYR A 208 12.67 5.95 2.82
N LYS A 209 13.18 7.12 3.22
CA LYS A 209 12.67 8.43 2.77
C LYS A 209 12.78 8.58 1.25
N ASP A 210 13.92 8.20 0.68
CA ASP A 210 14.14 8.19 -0.78
C ASP A 210 13.36 7.08 -1.51
N THR A 211 12.70 6.19 -0.75
CA THR A 211 11.85 5.13 -1.31
C THR A 211 10.41 5.57 -1.43
N ILE A 212 9.96 6.52 -0.60
CA ILE A 212 8.60 7.03 -0.66
C ILE A 212 8.48 8.06 -1.79
N TYR A 213 7.55 7.81 -2.69
CA TYR A 213 7.09 8.82 -3.63
C TYR A 213 6.18 9.81 -2.92
N ASN A 214 6.75 10.98 -2.63
CA ASN A 214 6.05 12.12 -2.05
C ASN A 214 6.11 13.28 -3.03
N ASP A 215 5.16 13.35 -3.96
CA ASP A 215 4.87 14.62 -4.61
C ASP A 215 4.22 15.52 -3.55
N SER A 216 5.05 16.34 -2.91
CA SER A 216 4.70 17.00 -1.67
C SER A 216 3.48 17.90 -1.80
N PHE A 217 3.27 18.52 -2.96
CA PHE A 217 2.14 19.44 -3.15
C PHE A 217 0.81 18.70 -3.34
N ALA A 218 0.75 17.74 -4.27
CA ALA A 218 -0.46 16.97 -4.51
C ALA A 218 -0.85 16.15 -3.28
N LEU A 219 0.14 15.54 -2.61
CA LEU A 219 -0.09 14.78 -1.38
C LEU A 219 -0.58 15.68 -0.25
N GLN A 220 -0.02 16.87 -0.06
CA GLN A 220 -0.51 17.82 0.94
C GLN A 220 -1.96 18.23 0.69
N GLN A 221 -2.33 18.50 -0.55
CA GLN A 221 -3.70 18.89 -0.89
C GLN A 221 -4.70 17.75 -0.63
N ILE A 222 -4.35 16.52 -1.00
CA ILE A 222 -5.14 15.32 -0.72
C ILE A 222 -5.31 15.12 0.79
N ILE A 223 -4.21 15.18 1.52
CA ILE A 223 -4.22 15.01 2.96
C ILE A 223 -5.07 16.10 3.62
N GLN A 224 -5.00 17.35 3.16
CA GLN A 224 -5.86 18.43 3.64
C GLN A 224 -7.34 18.14 3.34
N ASN A 225 -7.68 17.76 2.12
CA ASN A 225 -9.07 17.43 1.73
C ASN A 225 -9.66 16.29 2.58
N ILE A 226 -8.85 15.28 2.89
CA ILE A 226 -9.26 14.17 3.74
C ILE A 226 -9.32 14.62 5.22
N ASN A 227 -8.38 15.46 5.67
CA ASN A 227 -8.34 16.00 7.03
C ASN A 227 -9.47 16.98 7.34
N ASP A 228 -9.92 17.78 6.38
CA ASP A 228 -11.12 18.64 6.51
C ASP A 228 -12.37 17.80 6.81
N LYS A 229 -12.27 16.50 6.58
CA LYS A 229 -13.29 15.50 6.87
C LYS A 229 -12.93 14.57 8.03
N LYS A 230 -11.89 14.90 8.83
CA LYS A 230 -11.39 14.11 9.97
C LYS A 230 -12.44 13.96 11.09
N GLU A 231 -13.36 14.92 11.22
CA GLU A 231 -14.49 14.83 12.15
C GLU A 231 -15.55 13.80 11.73
N ARG A 232 -15.45 13.23 10.52
CA ARG A 232 -16.36 12.17 10.11
C ARG A 232 -16.14 10.92 10.96
N LYS A 233 -17.26 10.30 11.35
CA LYS A 233 -17.28 9.05 12.11
C LYS A 233 -16.57 7.88 11.41
N ASP A 234 -16.40 7.94 10.08
CA ASP A 234 -15.77 6.92 9.26
C ASP A 234 -14.27 7.18 8.98
N PHE A 235 -13.67 8.29 9.45
CA PHE A 235 -12.27 8.61 9.15
C PHE A 235 -11.30 7.50 9.57
N HIS A 236 -11.45 6.95 10.79
CA HIS A 236 -10.64 5.82 11.26
C HIS A 236 -10.76 4.62 10.31
N TYR A 237 -11.98 4.29 9.88
CA TYR A 237 -12.24 3.17 8.99
C TYR A 237 -11.63 3.38 7.60
N ILE A 238 -11.73 4.59 7.05
CA ILE A 238 -11.12 4.96 5.76
C ILE A 238 -9.60 4.83 5.86
N LEU A 239 -8.97 5.39 6.90
CA LEU A 239 -7.53 5.34 7.09
C LEU A 239 -7.01 3.91 7.29
N SER A 240 -7.69 3.11 8.11
CA SER A 240 -7.39 1.68 8.24
C SER A 240 -7.55 0.94 6.91
N SER A 241 -8.54 1.31 6.08
CA SER A 241 -8.72 0.72 4.75
C SER A 241 -7.60 1.10 3.78
N ILE A 242 -7.08 2.33 3.84
CA ILE A 242 -5.91 2.75 3.04
C ILE A 242 -4.70 1.89 3.42
N ILE A 243 -4.38 1.84 4.72
CA ILE A 243 -3.23 1.06 5.24
C ILE A 243 -3.38 -0.42 4.91
N HIS A 244 -4.60 -0.97 5.00
CA HIS A 244 -4.87 -2.35 4.59
C HIS A 244 -4.50 -2.59 3.12
N MET A 245 -4.87 -1.66 2.22
CA MET A 245 -4.50 -1.77 0.81
C MET A 245 -3.00 -1.59 0.58
N ASP A 246 -2.30 -0.81 1.41
CA ASP A 246 -0.85 -0.68 1.35
C ASP A 246 -0.14 -1.97 1.80
N CYS A 247 -0.64 -2.63 2.84
CA CYS A 247 -0.20 -3.97 3.23
C CYS A 247 -0.44 -4.99 2.11
N ASN A 248 -1.58 -4.90 1.41
CA ASN A 248 -1.89 -5.76 0.26
C ASN A 248 -0.93 -5.57 -0.92
N ARG A 249 -0.35 -4.38 -1.09
CA ARG A 249 0.69 -4.12 -2.11
C ARG A 249 2.06 -4.61 -1.67
N LEU A 250 2.38 -4.39 -0.40
CA LEU A 250 3.70 -4.66 0.19
C LEU A 250 3.98 -6.15 0.34
N PHE A 251 3.08 -6.92 0.94
CA PHE A 251 3.33 -8.32 1.31
C PHE A 251 2.82 -9.31 0.23
N ARG A 252 3.64 -10.33 -0.05
CA ARG A 252 3.36 -11.32 -1.11
C ARG A 252 2.25 -12.29 -0.71
N ASP A 253 2.22 -12.63 0.56
CA ASP A 253 1.32 -13.59 1.19
C ASP A 253 1.01 -13.15 2.62
N GLU A 254 0.02 -13.83 3.24
CA GLU A 254 -0.30 -13.66 4.66
C GLU A 254 -0.48 -12.19 5.09
N GLN A 255 -1.02 -11.36 4.18
CA GLN A 255 -1.03 -9.90 4.32
C GLN A 255 -1.70 -9.46 5.62
N ARG A 256 -2.80 -10.14 5.99
CA ARG A 256 -3.53 -9.92 7.25
C ARG A 256 -2.67 -10.19 8.49
N LYS A 257 -1.86 -11.26 8.48
CA LYS A 257 -0.96 -11.59 9.61
C LYS A 257 0.15 -10.56 9.72
N HIS A 258 0.73 -10.15 8.58
CA HIS A 258 1.75 -9.11 8.55
C HIS A 258 1.20 -7.76 9.04
N GLU A 259 0.03 -7.35 8.56
CA GLU A 259 -0.67 -6.14 8.98
C GLU A 259 -0.92 -6.12 10.49
N TYR A 260 -1.38 -7.24 11.07
CA TYR A 260 -1.53 -7.34 12.52
C TYR A 260 -0.21 -7.16 13.27
N VAL A 261 0.88 -7.78 12.80
CA VAL A 261 2.21 -7.61 13.41
C VAL A 261 2.67 -6.16 13.32
N LEU A 262 2.43 -5.47 12.21
CA LEU A 262 2.75 -4.04 12.07
C LEU A 262 1.99 -3.20 13.11
N TYR A 263 0.67 -3.40 13.24
CA TYR A 263 -0.12 -2.69 14.26
C TYR A 263 0.33 -3.01 15.70
N ASP A 264 0.66 -4.26 16.01
CA ASP A 264 1.18 -4.63 17.34
C ASP A 264 2.51 -3.95 17.67
N PHE A 265 3.41 -3.87 16.69
CA PHE A 265 4.70 -3.21 16.87
C PHE A 265 4.55 -1.70 16.99
N LEU A 266 3.72 -1.06 16.16
CA LEU A 266 3.41 0.36 16.26
C LEU A 266 2.75 0.71 17.58
N TYR A 267 1.78 -0.08 18.05
CA TYR A 267 1.13 0.12 19.34
C TYR A 267 2.16 0.12 20.49
N ARG A 268 3.07 -0.86 20.52
CA ARG A 268 4.13 -0.92 21.55
C ARG A 268 5.12 0.24 21.44
N TYR A 269 5.48 0.62 20.21
CA TYR A 269 6.41 1.72 19.95
C TYR A 269 5.82 3.07 20.38
N TYR A 270 4.60 3.39 19.95
CA TYR A 270 3.93 4.62 20.36
C TYR A 270 3.63 4.67 21.84
N LYS A 271 3.32 3.53 22.47
CA LYS A 271 3.13 3.45 23.91
C LYS A 271 4.41 3.84 24.66
N LYS A 272 5.58 3.34 24.22
CA LYS A 272 6.89 3.76 24.75
C LYS A 272 7.09 5.27 24.61
N LEU A 273 6.81 5.84 23.43
CA LEU A 273 7.00 7.28 23.20
C LEU A 273 6.06 8.15 24.05
N ALA A 274 4.79 7.78 24.16
CA ALA A 274 3.82 8.49 24.99
C ALA A 274 4.21 8.49 26.48
N PHE A 275 4.75 7.38 27.01
CA PHE A 275 5.27 7.35 28.37
C PHE A 275 6.47 8.27 28.57
N ALA A 276 7.46 8.23 27.65
CA ALA A 276 8.65 9.08 27.74
C ALA A 276 8.31 10.58 27.68
N LYS A 277 7.29 10.97 26.91
CA LYS A 277 6.80 12.36 26.85
C LYS A 277 6.22 12.83 28.18
N ASN A 278 5.50 11.97 28.89
CA ASN A 278 4.90 12.29 30.19
C ASN A 278 5.91 12.38 31.34
N GLU A 279 7.12 11.81 31.20
CA GLU A 279 8.21 11.96 32.19
C GLU A 279 9.02 13.26 32.00
N LEU A 280 8.85 13.95 30.87
CA LEU A 280 9.56 15.18 30.50
C LEU A 280 8.70 16.45 30.67
N CYS A 281 7.43 16.31 31.07
CA CYS A 281 6.48 17.40 31.38
C CYS A 281 6.17 17.42 32.87
#